data_AF-A0A8J4FKI6-F1
#
_entry.id   AF-A0A8J4FKI6-F1
#
_cell.length_a   1.000
_cell.length_b   1.000
_cell.length_c   1.000
_cell.angle_alpha   90.00
_cell.angle_beta   90.00
_cell.angle_gamma   90.00
#
_symmetry.space_group_name_H-M   'P 1'
#
loop_
_entity.id
_entity.type
_entity.pdbx_description
1 polymer ?
#
loop_
_entity_poly.entity_id
_entity_poly.type
_entity_poly.pdbx_seq_one_letter_code
_entity_poly.pdbx_strand_id
1 'polypeptide(L)'
;MPALFVLGRRWHIAADDLPLPSLMGALWHIGIVVVISVDLSFVVEQLNTTCPYRRRHVAYLSSHLICFFVNSILYTWTFFESFQGSMFQVHRRRRVAPLVLAVVVFYCLTISSNIYGTHLLYLQSNGPRCQALSGRLHLNHSALLEAVSFRVLLLLGPLRRSRWRWA
;
A
#
# COMPACT_ATOMS: atom_id res chain seq x y z
N MET A 1 -23.12 -9.50 11.10
CA MET A 1 -22.73 -10.71 11.86
C MET A 1 -23.19 -10.51 13.30
N PRO A 2 -24.09 -11.33 13.84
CA PRO A 2 -24.59 -11.16 15.21
C PRO A 2 -23.44 -11.38 16.21
N ALA A 3 -23.33 -10.50 17.20
CA ALA A 3 -22.34 -10.65 18.27
C ALA A 3 -22.64 -11.92 19.07
N LEU A 4 -21.62 -12.75 19.33
CA LEU A 4 -21.78 -13.90 20.20
C LEU A 4 -21.99 -13.38 21.63
N PHE A 5 -23.11 -13.77 22.25
CA PHE A 5 -23.40 -13.44 23.63
C PHE A 5 -22.94 -14.59 24.52
N VAL A 6 -21.82 -14.42 25.20
CA VAL A 6 -21.34 -15.37 26.22
C VAL A 6 -21.39 -14.66 27.56
N LEU A 7 -22.07 -15.26 28.55
CA LEU A 7 -22.28 -14.71 29.90
C LEU A 7 -22.89 -13.30 29.92
N GLY A 8 -23.92 -13.06 29.09
CA GLY A 8 -24.61 -11.77 29.02
C GLY A 8 -23.83 -10.65 28.31
N ARG A 9 -22.74 -10.98 27.61
CA ARG A 9 -21.80 -10.01 27.04
C ARG A 9 -21.68 -10.13 25.53
N ARG A 10 -21.74 -9.01 24.79
CA ARG A 10 -21.49 -8.97 23.34
C ARG A 10 -20.01 -9.13 23.04
N TRP A 11 -19.61 -10.30 22.55
CA TRP A 11 -18.29 -10.53 21.98
C TRP A 11 -18.26 -10.09 20.51
N HIS A 12 -17.44 -9.10 20.21
CA HIS A 12 -17.04 -8.78 18.84
C HIS A 12 -15.70 -9.47 18.56
N ILE A 13 -15.75 -10.78 18.30
CA ILE A 13 -14.58 -11.62 17.97
C ILE A 13 -13.72 -10.99 16.87
N ALA A 14 -14.35 -10.25 15.95
CA ALA A 14 -13.66 -9.60 14.84
C ALA A 14 -12.75 -8.42 15.24
N ALA A 15 -12.90 -7.81 16.43
CA ALA A 15 -12.20 -6.56 16.74
C ALA A 15 -10.84 -6.74 17.43
N ASP A 16 -10.66 -7.84 18.17
CA ASP A 16 -9.40 -8.16 18.87
C ASP A 16 -8.36 -8.81 17.94
N ASP A 17 -8.80 -9.40 16.83
CA ASP A 17 -7.94 -10.04 15.83
C ASP A 17 -7.52 -9.10 14.68
N LEU A 18 -8.01 -7.85 14.66
CA LEU A 18 -7.64 -6.82 13.68
C LEU A 18 -6.19 -6.28 13.72
N PRO A 19 -5.45 -6.27 14.85
CA PRO A 19 -4.12 -5.64 14.87
C PRO A 19 -3.10 -6.36 13.98
N LEU A 20 -3.09 -7.69 13.95
CA LEU A 20 -2.17 -8.45 13.11
C LEU A 20 -2.42 -8.26 11.60
N PRO A 21 -3.65 -8.44 11.06
CA PRO A 21 -3.94 -8.24 9.65
C PRO A 21 -3.84 -6.76 9.25
N SER A 22 -4.11 -5.81 10.13
CA SER A 22 -3.90 -4.39 9.83
C SER A 22 -2.42 -4.02 9.72
N LEU A 23 -1.55 -4.60 10.57
CA LEU A 23 -0.10 -4.42 10.45
C LEU A 23 0.44 -5.04 9.15
N MET A 24 0.07 -6.29 8.87
CA MET A 24 0.47 -6.97 7.63
C MET A 24 -0.04 -6.21 6.40
N GLY A 25 -1.28 -5.72 6.45
CA GLY A 25 -1.87 -4.88 5.42
C GLY A 25 -1.09 -3.58 5.21
N ALA A 26 -0.70 -2.88 6.28
CA ALA A 26 0.10 -1.67 6.20
C ALA A 26 1.47 -1.93 5.55
N LEU A 27 2.20 -2.95 6.02
CA LEU A 27 3.51 -3.32 5.47
C LEU A 27 3.42 -3.70 3.98
N TRP A 28 2.39 -4.47 3.60
CA TRP A 28 2.14 -4.83 2.22
C TRP A 28 1.91 -3.59 1.34
N HIS A 29 1.03 -2.68 1.77
CA HIS A 29 0.73 -1.50 0.97
C HIS A 29 1.93 -0.56 0.88
N ILE A 30 2.72 -0.39 1.94
CA ILE A 30 3.97 0.39 1.91
C ILE A 30 4.97 -0.22 0.92
N GLY A 31 5.15 -1.54 0.95
CA GLY A 31 6.03 -2.24 0.00
C GLY A 31 5.60 -2.04 -1.45
N ILE A 32 4.30 -2.13 -1.72
CA ILE A 32 3.75 -1.92 -3.06
C ILE A 32 3.82 -0.45 -3.52
N VAL A 33 3.62 0.52 -2.62
CA VAL A 33 3.81 1.96 -2.91
C VAL A 33 5.22 2.22 -3.45
N VAL A 34 6.23 1.59 -2.87
CA VAL A 34 7.61 1.71 -3.33
C VAL A 34 7.77 1.20 -4.75
N VAL A 35 7.27 -0.01 -5.05
CA VAL A 35 7.35 -0.61 -6.39
C VAL A 35 6.64 0.28 -7.43
N ILE A 36 5.42 0.73 -7.15
CA ILE A 36 4.66 1.60 -8.06
C ILE A 36 5.38 2.94 -8.29
N SER A 37 6.02 3.49 -7.26
CA SER A 37 6.79 4.74 -7.38
C SER A 37 7.99 4.55 -8.32
N VAL A 38 8.67 3.42 -8.22
CA VAL A 38 9.76 3.04 -9.12
C VAL A 38 9.25 2.89 -10.56
N ASP A 39 8.15 2.17 -10.77
CA ASP A 39 7.52 2.01 -12.09
C ASP A 39 7.10 3.35 -12.69
N LEU A 40 6.50 4.22 -11.88
CA LEU A 40 6.09 5.56 -12.32
C LEU A 40 7.29 6.39 -12.74
N SER A 41 8.38 6.38 -11.95
CA SER A 41 9.61 7.09 -12.29
C SER A 41 10.20 6.60 -13.61
N PHE A 42 10.18 5.28 -13.84
CA PHE A 42 10.66 4.67 -15.07
C PHE A 42 9.83 5.10 -16.28
N VAL A 43 8.50 5.05 -16.19
CA VAL A 43 7.59 5.47 -17.27
C VAL A 43 7.73 6.96 -17.58
N VAL A 44 7.92 7.79 -16.55
CA VAL A 44 8.10 9.24 -16.73
C VAL A 44 9.44 9.55 -17.39
N GLU A 45 10.54 8.93 -16.93
CA GLU A 45 11.89 9.32 -17.37
C GLU A 45 12.39 8.60 -18.63
N GLN A 46 11.98 7.36 -18.87
CA GLN A 46 12.50 6.52 -19.96
C GLN A 46 11.56 6.32 -21.14
N LEU A 47 10.24 6.46 -20.94
CA LEU A 47 9.28 6.21 -22.02
C LEU A 47 9.16 7.41 -22.95
N ASN A 48 9.18 7.15 -24.26
CA ASN A 48 9.13 8.23 -25.26
C ASN A 48 7.84 9.06 -25.17
N THR A 49 8.00 10.39 -25.32
CA THR A 49 6.89 11.35 -25.29
C THR A 49 5.92 11.14 -26.45
N THR A 50 6.39 10.54 -27.54
CA THR A 50 5.59 10.16 -28.71
C THR A 50 4.75 8.89 -28.50
N CYS A 51 4.95 8.17 -27.39
CA CYS A 51 4.15 6.98 -27.08
C CYS A 51 2.70 7.36 -26.75
N PRO A 52 1.70 6.90 -27.52
CA PRO A 52 0.29 7.31 -27.34
C PRO A 52 -0.29 6.86 -26.00
N TYR A 53 0.28 5.81 -25.39
CA TYR A 53 -0.19 5.24 -24.13
C TYR A 53 0.50 5.80 -22.89
N ARG A 54 1.58 6.61 -23.03
CA ARG A 54 2.37 7.12 -21.90
C ARG A 54 1.51 7.86 -20.88
N ARG A 55 0.66 8.79 -21.33
CA ARG A 55 -0.19 9.58 -20.43
C ARG A 55 -1.20 8.72 -19.68
N ARG A 56 -1.73 7.67 -20.32
CA ARG A 56 -2.67 6.74 -19.71
C ARG A 56 -1.97 5.84 -18.67
N HIS A 57 -0.74 5.41 -18.95
CA HIS A 57 0.11 4.68 -18.00
C HIS A 57 0.48 5.52 -16.78
N VAL A 58 0.90 6.78 -16.99
CA VAL A 58 1.18 7.71 -15.88
C VAL A 58 -0.07 7.94 -15.03
N ALA A 59 -1.24 8.16 -15.66
CA ALA A 59 -2.50 8.31 -14.95
C ALA A 59 -2.87 7.04 -14.15
N TYR A 60 -2.72 5.86 -14.75
CA TYR A 60 -2.93 4.57 -14.08
C TYR A 60 -2.02 4.44 -12.84
N LEU A 61 -0.70 4.54 -13.01
CA LEU A 61 0.28 4.37 -11.93
C LEU A 61 0.09 5.42 -10.83
N SER A 62 -0.20 6.68 -11.19
CA SER A 62 -0.48 7.74 -10.21
C SER A 62 -1.76 7.45 -9.40
N SER A 63 -2.83 6.98 -10.04
CA SER A 63 -4.07 6.58 -9.35
C SER A 63 -3.84 5.39 -8.41
N HIS A 64 -3.02 4.41 -8.85
CA HIS A 64 -2.66 3.23 -8.06
C HIS A 64 -1.83 3.62 -6.84
N LEU A 65 -0.86 4.53 -7.03
CA LEU A 65 -0.03 5.05 -5.96
C LEU A 65 -0.87 5.72 -4.87
N ILE A 66 -1.83 6.57 -5.25
CA ILE A 66 -2.74 7.24 -4.31
C ILE A 66 -3.57 6.21 -3.53
N CYS A 67 -4.15 5.22 -4.22
CA CYS A 67 -4.98 4.21 -3.56
C CYS A 67 -4.17 3.40 -2.53
N PHE A 68 -2.97 2.95 -2.91
CA PHE A 68 -2.11 2.17 -2.01
C PHE A 68 -1.53 3.00 -0.87
N PHE A 69 -1.22 4.28 -1.12
CA PHE A 69 -0.75 5.19 -0.09
C PHE A 69 -1.83 5.49 0.96
N VAL A 70 -3.05 5.81 0.52
CA VAL A 70 -4.18 6.04 1.44
C VAL A 70 -4.52 4.76 2.20
N ASN A 71 -4.53 3.60 1.54
CA ASN A 71 -4.71 2.32 2.25
C ASN A 71 -3.63 2.08 3.30
N SER A 72 -2.36 2.40 3.03
CA SER A 72 -1.28 2.28 4.02
C SER A 72 -1.56 3.10 5.28
N ILE A 73 -2.04 4.34 5.11
CA ILE A 73 -2.43 5.22 6.22
C ILE A 73 -3.62 4.64 6.97
N LEU A 74 -4.67 4.21 6.26
CA LEU A 74 -5.85 3.64 6.88
C LEU A 74 -5.53 2.36 7.66
N TYR A 75 -4.71 1.47 7.12
CA TYR A 75 -4.27 0.26 7.81
C TYR A 75 -3.43 0.59 9.06
N THR A 76 -2.51 1.54 8.95
CA THR A 76 -1.71 2.01 10.09
C THR A 76 -2.60 2.64 11.17
N TRP A 77 -3.61 3.40 10.78
CA TRP A 77 -4.59 3.98 11.71
C TRP A 77 -5.43 2.88 12.36
N THR A 78 -5.96 1.92 11.58
CA THR A 78 -6.72 0.79 12.13
C THR A 78 -5.90 -0.02 13.12
N PHE A 79 -4.60 -0.18 12.88
CA PHE A 79 -3.68 -0.81 13.82
C PHE A 79 -3.65 -0.05 15.15
N PHE A 80 -3.35 1.26 15.13
CA PHE A 80 -3.28 2.05 16.36
C PHE A 80 -4.60 2.11 17.13
N GLU A 81 -5.74 2.24 16.44
CA GLU A 81 -7.07 2.24 17.08
C GLU A 81 -7.45 0.85 17.61
N SER A 82 -6.99 -0.23 16.97
CA SER A 82 -7.20 -1.60 17.46
C SER A 82 -6.36 -1.92 18.70
N PHE A 83 -5.18 -1.29 18.83
CA PHE A 83 -4.33 -1.39 20.03
C PHE A 83 -4.83 -0.54 21.22
N GLN A 84 -5.74 0.40 20.99
CA GLN A 84 -6.26 1.25 22.06
C GLN A 84 -7.40 0.57 22.84
N GLY A 85 -7.08 0.18 24.08
CA GLY A 85 -8.04 -0.29 25.07
C GLY A 85 -8.05 -1.81 25.28
N SER A 86 -8.36 -2.19 26.52
CA SER A 86 -8.61 -3.59 26.90
C SER A 86 -9.88 -4.12 26.20
N MET A 87 -9.98 -5.45 26.04
CA MET A 87 -11.19 -6.15 25.53
C MET A 87 -12.50 -5.68 26.19
N PHE A 88 -12.42 -5.08 27.38
CA PHE A 88 -13.58 -4.62 28.14
C PHE A 88 -14.01 -3.17 27.86
N GLN A 89 -13.25 -2.39 27.06
CA GLN A 89 -13.52 -0.98 26.79
C GLN A 89 -14.03 -0.75 25.35
N VAL A 90 -15.22 -1.28 25.04
CA VAL A 90 -15.83 -1.22 23.69
C VAL A 90 -16.02 0.22 23.17
N HIS A 91 -16.24 1.19 24.07
CA HIS A 91 -16.44 2.60 23.69
C HIS A 91 -15.18 3.24 23.07
N ARG A 92 -13.98 2.74 23.42
CA ARG A 92 -12.71 3.25 22.87
C ARG A 92 -12.49 2.84 21.41
N ARG A 93 -13.15 1.78 20.93
CA ARG A 93 -12.96 1.23 19.57
C ARG A 93 -14.06 1.63 18.56
N ARG A 94 -14.87 2.63 18.86
CA ARG A 94 -16.00 3.05 18.00
C ARG A 94 -15.55 3.54 16.61
N ARG A 95 -14.29 3.98 16.47
CA ARG A 95 -13.71 4.47 15.21
C ARG A 95 -13.20 3.35 14.29
N VAL A 96 -13.09 2.12 14.76
CA VAL A 96 -12.60 0.99 13.95
C VAL A 96 -13.58 0.67 12.80
N ALA A 97 -14.88 0.67 13.06
CA ALA A 97 -15.89 0.37 12.05
C ALA A 97 -15.87 1.34 10.83
N PRO A 98 -15.89 2.68 11.00
CA PRO A 98 -15.78 3.59 9.86
C PRO A 98 -14.42 3.51 9.16
N LEU A 99 -13.33 3.22 9.87
CA LEU A 99 -12.01 3.01 9.27
C LEU A 99 -11.99 1.77 8.36
N VAL A 100 -12.54 0.65 8.83
CA VAL A 100 -12.64 -0.58 8.01
C VAL A 100 -13.51 -0.34 6.78
N LEU A 101 -14.60 0.41 6.90
CA LEU A 101 -15.43 0.77 5.75
C LEU A 101 -14.66 1.64 4.74
N ALA A 102 -13.85 2.60 5.20
CA ALA A 102 -12.99 3.39 4.32
C ALA A 102 -11.96 2.51 3.60
N VAL A 103 -11.35 1.54 4.30
CA VAL A 103 -10.44 0.55 3.68
C VAL A 103 -11.14 -0.23 2.57
N VAL A 104 -12.37 -0.69 2.79
CA VAL A 104 -13.14 -1.43 1.78
C VAL A 104 -13.41 -0.56 0.54
N VAL A 105 -13.76 0.72 0.71
CA VAL A 105 -13.98 1.66 -0.40
C VAL A 105 -12.72 1.81 -1.24
N PHE A 106 -11.57 2.05 -0.60
CA PHE A 106 -10.30 2.16 -1.31
C PHE A 106 -9.86 0.84 -1.94
N TYR A 107 -10.21 -0.30 -1.34
CA TYR A 107 -9.98 -1.61 -1.94
C TYR A 107 -10.78 -1.79 -3.24
N CYS A 108 -12.05 -1.37 -3.28
CA CYS A 108 -12.85 -1.37 -4.51
C CYS A 108 -12.24 -0.45 -5.59
N LEU A 109 -11.71 0.72 -5.20
CA LEU A 109 -11.00 1.60 -6.14
C LEU A 109 -9.72 0.95 -6.68
N THR A 110 -8.98 0.24 -5.83
CA THR A 110 -7.79 -0.54 -6.24
C THR A 110 -8.16 -1.64 -7.23
N ILE A 111 -9.24 -2.39 -7.00
CA ILE A 111 -9.73 -3.41 -7.95
C ILE A 111 -10.09 -2.76 -9.28
N SER A 112 -10.83 -1.65 -9.25
CA SER A 112 -11.23 -0.92 -10.46
C SER A 112 -10.02 -0.41 -11.24
N SER A 113 -9.01 0.10 -10.54
CA SER A 113 -7.74 0.53 -11.14
C SER A 113 -6.97 -0.66 -11.75
N ASN A 114 -6.95 -1.83 -11.09
CA ASN A 114 -6.33 -3.03 -11.65
C ASN A 114 -7.02 -3.50 -12.94
N ILE A 115 -8.35 -3.47 -13.01
CA ILE A 115 -9.10 -3.79 -14.23
C ILE A 115 -8.73 -2.81 -15.36
N TYR A 116 -8.58 -1.53 -15.04
CA TYR A 116 -8.09 -0.55 -16.02
C TYR A 116 -6.65 -0.85 -16.46
N GLY A 117 -5.77 -1.23 -15.53
CA GLY A 117 -4.39 -1.63 -15.81
C GLY A 117 -4.30 -2.84 -16.74
N THR A 118 -5.10 -3.89 -16.51
CA THR A 118 -5.13 -5.08 -17.39
C THR A 118 -5.64 -4.74 -18.78
N HIS A 119 -6.67 -3.91 -18.89
CA HIS A 119 -7.14 -3.40 -20.17
C HIS A 119 -6.05 -2.61 -20.92
N LEU A 120 -5.26 -1.82 -20.20
CA LEU A 120 -4.20 -1.02 -20.79
C LEU A 120 -3.01 -1.87 -21.24
N LEU A 121 -2.68 -2.94 -20.51
CA LEU A 121 -1.72 -3.96 -20.95
C LEU A 121 -2.20 -4.68 -22.22
N TYR A 122 -3.49 -5.02 -22.31
CA TYR A 122 -4.09 -5.62 -23.51
C TYR A 122 -4.01 -4.68 -24.73
N LEU A 123 -4.29 -3.38 -24.53
CA LEU A 123 -4.12 -2.38 -25.59
C LEU A 123 -2.66 -2.26 -26.04
N GLN A 124 -1.70 -2.37 -25.11
CA GLN A 124 -0.28 -2.33 -25.44
C GLN A 124 0.19 -3.59 -26.18
N SER A 125 -0.32 -4.78 -25.85
CA SER A 125 0.06 -6.01 -26.54
C SER A 125 -0.41 -6.03 -28.00
N ASN A 126 -1.56 -5.43 -28.27
CA ASN A 126 -2.21 -5.43 -29.58
C ASN A 126 -1.97 -4.13 -30.38
N GLY A 127 -1.28 -3.16 -29.78
CA GLY A 127 -1.02 -1.85 -30.35
C GLY A 127 0.44 -1.62 -30.78
N PRO A 128 0.78 -0.40 -31.24
CA PRO A 128 2.15 -0.06 -31.61
C PRO A 128 3.07 -0.12 -30.37
N ARG A 129 4.18 -0.86 -30.48
CA ARG A 129 5.16 -1.03 -29.41
C ARG A 129 5.85 0.31 -29.11
N CYS A 130 5.76 0.78 -27.88
CA CYS A 130 6.50 1.95 -27.44
C CYS A 130 7.96 1.57 -27.15
N GLN A 131 8.91 2.28 -27.78
CA GLN A 131 10.34 2.11 -27.54
C GLN A 131 10.79 3.02 -26.37
N ALA A 132 11.72 2.52 -25.55
CA ALA A 132 12.42 3.34 -24.57
C ALA A 132 13.35 4.34 -25.29
N LEU A 133 13.56 5.53 -24.72
CA LEU A 133 14.50 6.51 -25.29
C LEU A 133 15.93 5.94 -25.32
N SER A 134 16.51 5.85 -26.50
CA SER A 134 17.94 5.60 -26.68
C SER A 134 18.77 6.80 -26.22
N GLY A 135 19.62 6.63 -25.21
CA GLY A 135 20.63 7.64 -24.81
C GLY A 135 20.43 8.34 -23.46
N ARG A 136 19.36 8.05 -22.70
CA ARG A 136 19.27 8.41 -21.27
C ARG A 136 19.84 7.28 -20.40
N LEU A 137 20.29 7.58 -19.18
CA LEU A 137 20.78 6.57 -18.23
C LEU A 137 19.82 5.37 -18.23
N HIS A 138 20.30 4.21 -18.66
CA HIS A 138 19.62 2.93 -18.47
C HIS A 138 19.55 2.70 -16.96
N LEU A 139 18.54 3.24 -16.30
CA LEU A 139 18.20 2.87 -14.94
C LEU A 139 17.75 1.42 -15.04
N ASN A 140 18.65 0.52 -14.63
CA ASN A 140 18.35 -0.89 -14.57
C ASN A 140 17.25 -1.04 -13.52
N HIS A 141 16.08 -1.53 -13.93
CA HIS A 141 14.89 -1.58 -13.09
C HIS A 141 15.17 -2.35 -11.78
N SER A 142 15.95 -3.43 -11.88
CA SER A 142 16.46 -4.20 -10.75
C SER A 142 17.35 -3.38 -9.82
N ALA A 143 18.28 -2.59 -10.36
CA ALA A 143 19.16 -1.74 -9.55
C ALA A 143 18.40 -0.63 -8.83
N LEU A 144 17.32 -0.10 -9.43
CA LEU A 144 16.48 0.90 -8.77
C LEU A 144 15.64 0.28 -7.65
N LEU A 145 15.08 -0.91 -7.89
CA LEU A 145 14.38 -1.69 -6.87
C LEU A 145 15.31 -2.08 -5.72
N GLU A 146 16.54 -2.51 -6.01
CA GLU A 146 17.56 -2.81 -5.00
C GLU A 146 17.96 -1.56 -4.21
N ALA A 147 18.20 -0.42 -4.88
CA ALA A 147 18.57 0.82 -4.20
C ALA A 147 17.47 1.33 -3.26
N VAL A 148 16.19 1.19 -3.65
CA VAL A 148 15.08 1.61 -2.79
C VAL A 148 14.79 0.60 -1.70
N SER A 149 14.79 -0.71 -2.00
CA SER A 149 14.58 -1.76 -0.98
C SER A 149 15.69 -1.77 0.06
N PHE A 150 16.96 -1.61 -0.32
CA PHE A 150 18.10 -1.54 0.60
C PHE A 150 18.03 -0.29 1.50
N ARG A 151 17.59 0.86 0.97
CA ARG A 151 17.39 2.10 1.76
C ARG A 151 16.19 2.02 2.69
N VAL A 152 15.09 1.39 2.27
CA VAL A 152 13.92 1.12 3.14
C VAL A 152 14.29 0.13 4.24
N LEU A 153 15.07 -0.91 3.94
CA LEU A 153 15.57 -1.86 4.94
C LEU A 153 16.52 -1.20 5.95
N LEU A 154 17.38 -0.29 5.49
CA LEU A 154 18.28 0.52 6.33
C LEU A 154 17.52 1.53 7.21
N LEU A 155 16.42 2.10 6.72
CA LEU A 155 15.55 2.96 7.54
C LEU A 155 14.75 2.16 8.57
N LEU A 156 14.48 0.87 8.29
CA LEU A 156 13.74 -0.05 9.16
C LEU A 156 14.65 -0.87 10.12
N GLY A 157 15.98 -0.73 10.08
CA GLY A 157 16.87 -1.47 10.96
C GLY A 157 18.15 -0.71 11.37
N PRO A 158 18.58 -0.76 12.64
CA PRO A 158 17.82 -0.79 13.88
C PRO A 158 17.94 0.54 14.64
N LEU A 159 16.82 1.01 15.20
CA LEU A 159 16.74 1.91 16.37
C LEU A 159 17.28 1.20 17.64
N ARG A 160 18.45 0.57 17.57
CA ARG A 160 19.05 -0.17 18.70
C ARG A 160 20.51 0.17 18.87
N ARG A 161 20.75 1.32 19.52
CA ARG A 161 21.85 1.54 20.47
C ARG A 161 21.47 2.63 21.48
N SER A 162 20.30 2.48 22.13
CA SER A 162 20.12 3.12 23.44
C SER A 162 20.99 2.36 24.44
N ARG A 163 22.13 2.98 24.72
CA ARG A 163 23.17 2.57 25.66
C ARG A 163 22.52 2.34 27.04
N TRP A 164 22.25 1.09 27.41
CA TRP A 164 22.04 0.72 28.81
C TRP A 164 23.37 0.98 29.54
N ARG A 165 23.47 2.10 30.25
CA ARG A 165 24.46 2.25 31.31
C ARG A 165 23.85 1.67 32.58
N TRP A 166 24.27 0.46 32.93
CA TRP A 166 24.30 0.03 34.31
C TRP A 166 25.74 0.20 34.77
N ALA A 167 25.97 1.23 35.58
CA ALA A 167 27.05 1.43 36.56
C ALA A 167 27.01 2.90 36.97
#